data_AF-A0A519ESZ5-F1
#
_entry.id   AF-A0A519ESZ5-F1
#
_cell.length_a   1.000
_cell.length_b   1.000
_cell.length_c   1.000
_cell.angle_alpha   90.00
_cell.angle_beta   90.00
_cell.angle_gamma   90.00
#
_symmetry.space_group_name_H-M   'P 1'
#
loop_
_entity.id
_entity.type
_entity.pdbx_description
1 polymer ?
#
loop_
_entity_poly.entity_id
_entity_poly.type
_entity_poly.pdbx_seq_one_letter_code
_entity_poly.pdbx_strand_id
1 'polypeptide(L)'
;MDSGGNFGEPLILAAFTDGRHFGQTRAVQNDTLNDIAAALIAARRSGIAADETPWKDTPLSPDDAYALQERIGAELGWAVDPDAAGTWKGGGPTTSSVATFAQLPAVWVRPSPGRFDVKDFHKLGIEIEVAFRLARDVTAVDLAARAVHEPAALFDAMTVSIELVDFRWKGEAQAPAILR
;
A
#
# COMPACT_ATOMS: atom_id res chain seq x y z
N MET A 1 29.29 27.53 51.68
CA MET A 1 28.67 28.10 50.47
C MET A 1 28.94 27.11 49.37
N ASP A 2 28.05 26.12 49.24
CA ASP A 2 28.08 25.16 48.16
C ASP A 2 26.92 25.52 47.24
N SER A 3 27.26 25.94 46.03
CA SER A 3 26.35 26.42 45.01
C SER A 3 25.61 25.25 44.38
N GLY A 4 24.29 25.33 44.44
CA GLY A 4 23.37 24.38 43.82
C GLY A 4 23.42 24.39 42.30
N GLY A 5 23.02 23.24 41.75
CA GLY A 5 22.87 22.98 40.33
C GLY A 5 22.31 21.58 40.15
N ASN A 6 21.10 21.33 40.64
CA ASN A 6 20.36 20.10 40.36
C ASN A 6 19.89 20.19 38.90
N PHE A 7 20.68 19.65 37.98
CA PHE A 7 20.31 19.52 36.57
C PHE A 7 19.09 18.61 36.48
N GLY A 8 18.01 19.15 35.92
CA GLY A 8 16.74 18.47 35.79
C GLY A 8 16.90 17.13 35.10
N GLU A 9 16.29 16.10 35.70
CA GLU A 9 16.05 14.85 35.01
C GLU A 9 15.28 15.13 33.72
N PRO A 10 15.70 14.58 32.58
CA PRO A 10 14.91 14.66 31.36
C PRO A 10 13.62 13.88 31.60
N LEU A 11 12.49 14.52 31.27
CA LEU A 11 11.16 13.94 31.06
C LEU A 11 11.20 12.87 29.94
N ILE A 12 11.92 11.77 30.15
CA ILE A 12 11.92 10.57 29.31
C ILE A 12 12.08 9.35 30.23
N LEU A 13 11.17 9.17 31.19
CA LEU A 13 10.88 7.83 31.75
C LEU A 13 9.58 7.81 32.59
N ALA A 14 8.48 8.31 32.04
CA ALA A 14 7.16 8.10 32.61
C ALA A 14 6.18 7.55 31.55
N ALA A 15 6.59 6.47 30.87
CA ALA A 15 5.70 5.67 30.02
C ALA A 15 6.26 4.26 29.78
N PHE A 16 6.77 3.59 30.81
CA PHE A 16 7.18 2.17 30.69
C PHE A 16 6.75 1.39 31.92
N THR A 17 5.43 1.28 32.12
CA THR A 17 4.86 0.35 33.10
C THR A 17 3.71 -0.49 32.57
N ASP A 18 3.34 -0.37 31.28
CA ASP A 18 2.19 -1.11 30.77
C ASP A 18 2.38 -1.80 29.41
N GLY A 19 3.33 -2.73 29.36
CA GLY A 19 3.53 -3.59 28.20
C GLY A 19 2.34 -4.50 27.85
N ARG A 20 1.37 -4.67 28.76
CA ARG A 20 0.17 -5.50 28.50
C ARG A 20 -0.85 -4.78 27.64
N HIS A 21 -1.09 -3.50 27.89
CA HIS A 21 -1.99 -2.70 27.07
C HIS A 21 -1.44 -2.51 25.64
N PHE A 22 -0.13 -2.24 25.47
CA PHE A 22 0.48 -2.18 24.12
C PHE A 22 0.42 -3.51 23.36
N GLY A 23 0.65 -4.63 24.05
CA GLY A 23 0.56 -5.97 23.45
C GLY A 23 -0.86 -6.34 23.01
N GLN A 24 -1.87 -6.00 23.81
CA GLN A 24 -3.28 -6.26 23.47
C GLN A 24 -3.77 -5.41 22.30
N THR A 25 -3.45 -4.11 22.28
CA THR A 25 -3.83 -3.24 21.15
C THR A 25 -3.23 -3.74 19.84
N ARG A 26 -1.97 -4.18 19.86
CA ARG A 26 -1.30 -4.73 18.67
C ARG A 26 -1.89 -6.07 18.23
N ALA A 27 -2.30 -6.93 19.17
CA ALA A 27 -2.97 -8.18 18.85
C ALA A 27 -4.34 -7.94 18.19
N VAL A 28 -5.17 -7.05 18.76
CA VAL A 28 -6.47 -6.68 18.20
C VAL A 28 -6.33 -6.04 16.82
N GLN A 29 -5.31 -5.19 16.62
CA GLN A 29 -5.00 -4.64 15.31
C GLN A 29 -4.69 -5.75 14.30
N ASN A 30 -3.81 -6.69 14.66
CA ASN A 30 -3.47 -7.82 13.79
C ASN A 30 -4.70 -8.67 13.44
N ASP A 31 -5.59 -8.93 14.39
CA ASP A 31 -6.83 -9.67 14.15
C ASP A 31 -7.74 -8.92 13.17
N THR A 32 -7.86 -7.60 13.34
CA THR A 32 -8.62 -6.74 12.42
C THR A 32 -8.04 -6.76 11.00
N LEU A 33 -6.71 -6.70 10.85
CA LEU A 33 -6.07 -6.82 9.53
C LEU A 33 -6.29 -8.20 8.91
N ASN A 34 -6.28 -9.27 9.72
CA ASN A 34 -6.55 -10.61 9.24
C ASN A 34 -7.97 -10.73 8.68
N ASP A 35 -8.96 -10.16 9.38
CA ASP A 35 -10.36 -10.17 8.96
C ASP A 35 -10.58 -9.39 7.66
N ILE A 36 -9.99 -8.19 7.56
CA ILE A 36 -10.03 -7.37 6.34
C ILE A 36 -9.40 -8.13 5.16
N ALA A 37 -8.21 -8.70 5.35
CA ALA A 37 -7.52 -9.46 4.32
C ALA A 37 -8.36 -10.66 3.87
N ALA A 38 -8.90 -11.44 4.81
CA ALA A 38 -9.74 -12.60 4.52
C ALA A 38 -10.96 -12.21 3.68
N ALA A 39 -11.62 -11.10 4.01
CA ALA A 39 -12.76 -10.59 3.24
C ALA A 39 -12.38 -10.20 1.80
N LEU A 40 -11.27 -9.49 1.63
CA LEU A 40 -10.77 -9.08 0.31
C LEU A 40 -10.30 -10.26 -0.55
N ILE A 41 -9.65 -11.25 0.06
CA ILE A 41 -9.25 -12.49 -0.60
C ILE A 41 -10.49 -13.28 -1.05
N ALA A 42 -11.49 -13.42 -0.18
CA ALA A 42 -12.74 -14.08 -0.52
C ALA A 42 -13.47 -13.35 -1.66
N ALA A 43 -13.50 -12.02 -1.63
CA ALA A 43 -14.08 -11.22 -2.70
C ALA A 43 -13.36 -11.43 -4.03
N ARG A 44 -12.02 -11.45 -4.02
CA ARG A 44 -11.22 -11.69 -5.23
C ARG A 44 -11.42 -13.09 -5.81
N ARG A 45 -11.53 -14.12 -4.96
CA ARG A 45 -11.73 -15.51 -5.38
C ARG A 45 -13.14 -15.78 -5.92
N SER A 46 -14.15 -15.11 -5.36
CA SER A 46 -15.56 -15.34 -5.70
C SER A 46 -16.12 -14.38 -6.74
N GLY A 47 -15.49 -13.22 -6.96
CA GLY A 47 -16.05 -12.12 -7.76
C GLY A 47 -17.20 -11.36 -7.07
N ILE A 48 -17.48 -11.69 -5.80
CA ILE A 48 -18.53 -11.05 -4.99
C ILE A 48 -17.88 -10.05 -4.06
N ALA A 49 -18.23 -8.77 -4.18
CA ALA A 49 -17.69 -7.73 -3.31
C ALA A 49 -17.94 -8.00 -1.81
N ALA A 50 -16.94 -7.70 -0.99
CA ALA A 50 -16.97 -7.79 0.45
C ALA A 50 -17.80 -6.65 1.07
N ASP A 51 -18.46 -6.93 2.19
CA ASP A 51 -19.15 -5.91 2.98
C ASP A 51 -18.14 -5.20 3.89
N GLU A 52 -17.90 -3.92 3.62
CA GLU A 52 -16.95 -3.08 4.32
C GLU A 52 -17.48 -2.49 5.65
N THR A 53 -18.79 -2.60 5.91
CA THR A 53 -19.46 -2.02 7.08
C THR A 53 -18.76 -2.28 8.43
N PRO A 54 -18.24 -3.50 8.71
CA PRO A 54 -17.59 -3.79 9.99
C PRO A 54 -16.33 -2.96 10.27
N TRP A 55 -15.66 -2.46 9.24
CA TRP A 55 -14.37 -1.79 9.36
C TRP A 55 -14.42 -0.30 9.04
N LYS A 56 -15.58 0.25 8.70
CA LYS A 56 -15.73 1.66 8.27
C LYS A 56 -14.94 2.66 9.12
N ASP A 57 -15.03 2.53 10.44
CA ASP A 57 -14.42 3.43 11.42
C ASP A 57 -13.13 2.87 12.04
N THR A 58 -12.58 1.78 11.47
CA THR A 58 -11.31 1.20 11.92
C THR A 58 -10.16 2.16 11.61
N PRO A 59 -9.37 2.57 12.62
CA PRO A 59 -8.19 3.38 12.40
C PRO A 59 -7.10 2.52 11.75
N LEU A 60 -6.69 2.90 10.54
CA LEU A 60 -5.63 2.23 9.78
C LEU A 60 -4.54 3.24 9.42
N SER A 61 -3.30 2.82 9.59
CA SER A 61 -2.11 3.54 9.15
C SER A 61 -1.69 3.14 7.74
N PRO A 62 -0.83 3.91 7.06
CA PRO A 62 -0.22 3.48 5.80
C PRO A 62 0.49 2.12 5.90
N ASP A 63 1.18 1.85 7.02
CA ASP A 63 1.85 0.58 7.25
C ASP A 63 0.86 -0.60 7.32
N ASP A 64 -0.32 -0.38 7.91
CA ASP A 64 -1.40 -1.38 7.92
C ASP A 64 -1.89 -1.69 6.50
N ALA A 65 -2.03 -0.66 5.65
CA ALA A 65 -2.43 -0.83 4.26
C ALA A 65 -1.40 -1.63 3.44
N TYR A 66 -0.10 -1.34 3.63
CA TYR A 66 0.97 -2.12 3.00
C TYR A 66 1.02 -3.56 3.52
N ALA A 67 0.85 -3.78 4.83
CA ALA A 67 0.77 -5.13 5.40
C ALA A 67 -0.43 -5.94 4.85
N LEU A 68 -1.56 -5.28 4.60
CA LEU A 68 -2.71 -5.89 3.92
C LEU A 68 -2.38 -6.26 2.47
N GLN A 69 -1.74 -5.37 1.70
CA GLN A 69 -1.32 -5.66 0.32
C GLN A 69 -0.40 -6.89 0.26
N GLU A 70 0.61 -6.96 1.12
CA GLU A 70 1.54 -8.09 1.20
C GLU A 70 0.82 -9.40 1.54
N ARG A 71 -0.04 -9.38 2.56
CA ARG A 71 -0.81 -10.55 2.98
C ARG A 71 -1.73 -11.07 1.89
N ILE A 72 -2.48 -10.17 1.24
CA ILE A 72 -3.39 -10.52 0.15
C ILE A 72 -2.60 -11.07 -1.04
N GLY A 73 -1.49 -10.42 -1.40
CA GLY A 73 -0.61 -10.87 -2.48
C GLY A 73 -0.06 -12.27 -2.23
N ALA A 74 0.43 -12.55 -1.03
CA ALA A 74 0.94 -13.86 -0.65
C ALA A 74 -0.14 -14.95 -0.79
N GLU A 75 -1.35 -14.71 -0.28
CA GLU A 75 -2.46 -15.69 -0.31
C GLU A 75 -3.03 -15.92 -1.72
N LEU A 76 -2.92 -14.93 -2.60
CA LEU A 76 -3.35 -15.04 -4.00
C LEU A 76 -2.26 -15.54 -4.94
N GLY A 77 -1.07 -15.89 -4.42
CA GLY A 77 0.06 -16.38 -5.21
C GLY A 77 0.68 -15.30 -6.09
N TRP A 78 0.61 -14.03 -5.67
CA TRP A 78 1.21 -12.89 -6.34
C TRP A 78 2.59 -12.53 -5.80
N ALA A 79 3.12 -13.35 -4.88
CA ALA A 79 4.47 -13.20 -4.38
C ALA A 79 5.45 -13.08 -5.55
N VAL A 80 6.25 -12.02 -5.52
CA VAL A 80 7.20 -11.71 -6.58
C VAL A 80 8.57 -12.24 -6.17
N ASP A 81 9.30 -12.75 -7.16
CA ASP A 81 10.71 -13.03 -7.02
C ASP A 81 11.43 -11.70 -6.67
N PRO A 82 12.09 -11.58 -5.50
CA PRO A 82 12.74 -10.35 -5.10
C PRO A 82 13.83 -9.89 -6.09
N ASP A 83 14.35 -10.81 -6.92
CA ASP A 83 15.38 -10.53 -7.92
C ASP A 83 14.79 -10.17 -9.29
N ALA A 84 13.47 -10.26 -9.48
CA ALA A 84 12.80 -9.90 -10.73
C ALA A 84 12.37 -8.43 -10.75
N ALA A 85 12.50 -7.78 -11.92
CA ALA A 85 11.99 -6.43 -12.13
C ALA A 85 10.46 -6.39 -11.94
N GLY A 86 10.02 -5.76 -10.85
CA GLY A 86 8.61 -5.60 -10.51
C GLY A 86 7.90 -4.52 -11.34
N THR A 87 6.57 -4.59 -11.38
CA THR A 87 5.72 -3.53 -11.93
C THR A 87 4.90 -2.93 -10.77
N TRP A 88 4.77 -1.61 -10.74
CA TRP A 88 4.14 -0.89 -9.62
C TRP A 88 3.21 0.18 -10.17
N LYS A 89 2.01 0.32 -9.58
CA LYS A 89 1.18 1.54 -9.70
C LYS A 89 1.64 2.48 -8.60
N GLY A 90 1.93 3.71 -8.97
CA GLY A 90 2.21 4.81 -8.04
C GLY A 90 1.25 5.95 -8.31
N GLY A 91 0.68 6.55 -7.26
CA GLY A 91 -0.22 7.68 -7.44
C GLY A 91 -0.71 8.28 -6.15
N GLY A 92 -1.38 9.42 -6.26
CA GLY A 92 -2.07 10.07 -5.16
C GLY A 92 -3.23 10.89 -5.71
N PRO A 93 -4.18 11.32 -4.86
CA PRO A 93 -5.35 12.07 -5.32
C PRO A 93 -4.97 13.42 -5.94
N THR A 94 -3.79 13.96 -5.64
CA THR A 94 -3.22 15.17 -6.24
C THR A 94 -1.71 15.05 -6.42
N THR A 95 -1.11 15.94 -7.22
CA THR A 95 0.36 16.03 -7.40
C THR A 95 1.13 16.46 -6.16
N SER A 96 0.43 17.00 -5.15
CA SER A 96 1.00 17.39 -3.85
C SER A 96 0.78 16.35 -2.76
N SER A 97 0.01 15.29 -3.04
CA SER A 97 -0.24 14.22 -2.09
C SER A 97 1.00 13.32 -1.99
N VAL A 98 1.23 12.76 -0.80
CA VAL A 98 2.18 11.65 -0.67
C VAL A 98 1.67 10.51 -1.54
N ALA A 99 2.46 10.10 -2.53
CA ALA A 99 2.10 9.00 -3.41
C ALA A 99 2.09 7.68 -2.63
N THR A 100 1.07 6.87 -2.87
CA THR A 100 1.02 5.47 -2.47
C THR A 100 1.43 4.60 -3.63
N PHE A 101 1.92 3.41 -3.31
CA PHE A 101 2.33 2.44 -4.31
C PHE A 101 1.65 1.11 -4.06
N ALA A 102 1.37 0.38 -5.12
CA ALA A 102 0.87 -0.97 -5.07
C ALA A 102 1.59 -1.82 -6.11
N GLN A 103 2.01 -3.01 -5.72
CA GLN A 103 2.62 -3.94 -6.66
C GLN A 103 1.56 -4.47 -7.62
N LEU A 104 1.86 -4.44 -8.92
CA LEU A 104 1.03 -5.05 -9.95
C LEU A 104 1.54 -6.47 -10.19
N PRO A 105 0.75 -7.53 -9.91
CA PRO A 105 1.18 -8.89 -10.13
C PRO A 105 1.48 -9.12 -11.62
N ALA A 106 2.60 -9.78 -11.94
CA ALA A 106 3.02 -10.01 -13.33
C ALA A 106 1.95 -10.72 -14.17
N VAL A 107 1.13 -11.56 -13.53
CA VAL A 107 -0.02 -12.25 -14.15
C VAL A 107 -1.08 -11.27 -14.68
N TRP A 108 -1.14 -10.03 -14.20
CA TRP A 108 -2.09 -9.00 -14.64
C TRP A 108 -1.45 -7.93 -15.55
N VAL A 109 -0.14 -7.98 -15.75
CA VAL A 109 0.57 -7.10 -16.70
C VAL A 109 0.61 -7.76 -18.07
N ARG A 110 0.16 -7.06 -19.12
CA ARG A 110 0.09 -7.59 -20.49
C ARG A 110 0.64 -6.59 -21.51
N PRO A 111 1.49 -7.03 -22.44
CA PRO A 111 1.86 -6.20 -23.59
C PRO A 111 0.66 -6.00 -24.51
N SER A 112 0.66 -4.90 -25.27
CA SER A 112 -0.38 -4.63 -26.26
C SER A 112 -0.28 -5.57 -27.47
N PRO A 113 -1.40 -6.14 -27.98
CA PRO A 113 -2.74 -6.06 -27.41
C PRO A 113 -2.92 -7.02 -26.21
N GLY A 114 -3.30 -6.47 -25.06
CA GLY A 114 -3.66 -7.25 -23.87
C GLY A 114 -5.10 -7.76 -23.96
N ARG A 115 -5.34 -8.97 -23.45
CA ARG A 115 -6.69 -9.56 -23.33
C ARG A 115 -6.93 -9.99 -21.90
N PHE A 116 -8.10 -9.62 -21.37
CA PHE A 116 -8.59 -10.00 -20.05
C PHE A 116 -10.04 -10.49 -20.19
N ASP A 117 -10.46 -11.39 -19.32
CA ASP A 117 -11.84 -11.86 -19.28
C ASP A 117 -12.66 -10.93 -18.37
N VAL A 118 -13.85 -10.52 -18.81
CA VAL A 118 -14.70 -9.62 -18.01
C VAL A 118 -15.09 -10.27 -16.68
N LYS A 119 -15.14 -11.61 -16.62
CA LYS A 119 -15.44 -12.36 -15.39
C LYS A 119 -14.37 -12.21 -14.31
N ASP A 120 -13.18 -11.73 -14.66
CA ASP A 120 -12.08 -11.52 -13.72
C ASP A 120 -12.25 -10.25 -12.88
N PHE A 121 -13.27 -9.44 -13.17
CA PHE A 121 -13.56 -8.15 -12.55
C PHE A 121 -14.97 -8.10 -11.95
N HIS A 122 -15.11 -7.39 -10.83
CA HIS A 122 -16.41 -7.12 -10.21
C HIS A 122 -17.03 -5.81 -10.74
N LYS A 123 -16.29 -4.71 -10.65
CA LYS A 123 -16.64 -3.36 -11.10
C LYS A 123 -15.43 -2.76 -11.81
N LEU A 124 -15.34 -3.02 -13.12
CA LEU A 124 -14.23 -2.56 -13.95
C LEU A 124 -14.26 -1.04 -14.13
N GLY A 125 -13.20 -0.36 -13.70
CA GLY A 125 -12.83 0.98 -14.12
C GLY A 125 -11.63 0.94 -15.07
N ILE A 126 -11.44 2.01 -15.83
CA ILE A 126 -10.34 2.14 -16.79
C ILE A 126 -9.68 3.50 -16.60
N GLU A 127 -8.37 3.50 -16.41
CA GLU A 127 -7.53 4.70 -16.31
C GLU A 127 -6.51 4.73 -17.46
N ILE A 128 -6.22 5.93 -17.98
CA ILE A 128 -5.17 6.15 -18.97
C ILE A 128 -3.99 6.76 -18.22
N GLU A 129 -2.85 6.08 -18.30
CA GLU A 129 -1.68 6.37 -17.49
C GLU A 129 -0.42 6.47 -18.35
N VAL A 130 0.68 6.94 -17.75
CA VAL A 130 2.03 6.88 -18.34
C VAL A 130 2.88 5.96 -17.48
N ALA A 131 3.32 4.85 -18.06
CA ALA A 131 4.25 3.93 -17.42
C ALA A 131 5.69 4.35 -17.72
N PHE A 132 6.53 4.35 -16.67
CA PHE A 132 7.96 4.62 -16.77
C PHE A 132 8.76 3.34 -16.52
N ARG A 133 9.79 3.10 -17.33
CA ARG A 133 10.82 2.09 -17.05
C ARG A 133 11.99 2.78 -16.38
N LEU A 134 12.37 2.33 -15.18
CA LEU A 134 13.57 2.79 -14.51
C LEU A 134 14.82 2.32 -15.27
N ALA A 135 15.83 3.18 -15.37
CA ALA A 135 17.08 2.87 -16.05
C ALA A 135 17.98 1.92 -15.24
N ARG A 136 17.75 1.85 -13.93
CA ARG A 136 18.51 1.07 -12.94
C ARG A 136 17.71 0.98 -11.66
N ASP A 137 18.18 0.16 -10.73
CA ASP A 137 17.68 0.17 -9.36
C ASP A 137 17.86 1.55 -8.74
N VAL A 138 16.81 2.03 -8.08
CA VAL A 138 16.75 3.33 -7.41
C VAL A 138 16.63 3.10 -5.92
N THR A 139 17.64 3.54 -5.16
CA THR A 139 17.59 3.51 -3.70
C THR A 139 16.94 4.78 -3.14
N ALA A 140 16.50 4.74 -1.88
CA ALA A 140 16.03 5.94 -1.19
C ALA A 140 17.11 7.05 -1.15
N VAL A 141 18.38 6.66 -1.06
CA VAL A 141 19.53 7.57 -1.09
C VAL A 141 19.68 8.22 -2.47
N ASP A 142 19.54 7.45 -3.56
CA ASP A 142 19.54 7.99 -4.92
C ASP A 142 18.43 9.02 -5.13
N LEU A 143 17.23 8.73 -4.62
CA LEU A 143 16.06 9.61 -4.75
C LEU A 143 16.31 10.94 -4.05
N ALA A 144 16.78 10.91 -2.80
CA ALA A 144 17.07 12.09 -2.00
C ALA A 144 18.16 12.98 -2.63
N ALA A 145 19.15 12.38 -3.31
CA ALA A 145 20.25 13.12 -3.94
C ALA A 145 19.89 13.69 -5.32
N ARG A 146 19.06 13.00 -6.12
CA ARG A 146 18.86 13.31 -7.55
C ARG A 146 17.52 13.95 -7.89
N ALA A 147 16.49 13.81 -7.06
CA ALA A 147 15.14 14.34 -7.33
C ALA A 147 15.12 15.86 -7.58
N VAL A 148 16.15 16.58 -7.13
CA VAL A 148 16.26 18.04 -7.23
C VAL A 148 16.96 18.51 -8.52
N HIS A 149 17.72 17.66 -9.20
CA HIS A 149 18.62 18.10 -10.29
C HIS A 149 18.28 17.51 -11.66
N GLU A 150 18.11 16.19 -11.78
CA GLU A 150 17.92 15.52 -13.08
C GLU A 150 16.98 14.30 -12.98
N PRO A 151 15.69 14.49 -12.67
CA PRO A 151 14.76 13.39 -12.47
C PRO A 151 14.59 12.51 -13.71
N ALA A 152 14.75 13.08 -14.92
CA ALA A 152 14.66 12.33 -16.17
C ALA A 152 15.74 11.23 -16.30
N ALA A 153 16.89 11.38 -15.66
CA ALA A 153 17.98 10.40 -15.69
C ALA A 153 17.65 9.10 -14.92
N LEU A 154 16.55 9.08 -14.14
CA LEU A 154 16.07 7.88 -13.46
C LEU A 154 15.31 6.95 -14.42
N PHE A 155 14.86 7.46 -15.56
CA PHE A 155 14.01 6.75 -16.50
C PHE A 155 14.78 6.42 -17.78
N ASP A 156 14.61 5.19 -18.27
CA ASP A 156 15.16 4.73 -19.55
C ASP A 156 14.12 4.78 -20.67
N ALA A 157 12.84 4.58 -20.34
CA ALA A 157 11.76 4.68 -21.32
C ALA A 157 10.44 5.08 -20.66
N MET A 158 9.50 5.54 -21.49
CA MET A 158 8.11 5.76 -21.10
C MET A 158 7.16 5.25 -22.18
N THR A 159 5.95 4.85 -21.78
CA THR A 159 4.87 4.48 -22.70
C THR A 159 3.52 4.89 -22.12
N VAL A 160 2.53 5.10 -22.98
CA VAL A 160 1.13 5.13 -22.55
C VAL A 160 0.75 3.71 -22.08
N SER A 161 0.02 3.65 -20.97
CA SER A 161 -0.54 2.42 -20.42
C SER A 161 -2.03 2.60 -20.14
N ILE A 162 -2.74 1.48 -20.08
CA ILE A 162 -4.14 1.42 -19.66
C ILE A 162 -4.16 0.60 -18.38
N GLU A 163 -4.68 1.18 -17.30
CA GLU A 163 -4.91 0.46 -16.06
C GLU A 163 -6.36 0.03 -15.95
N LEU A 164 -6.54 -1.23 -15.58
CA LEU A 164 -7.84 -1.81 -15.27
C LEU A 164 -7.98 -1.87 -13.75
N VAL A 165 -8.81 -0.99 -13.20
CA VAL A 165 -9.06 -0.92 -11.75
C VAL A 165 -10.34 -1.66 -11.40
N ASP A 166 -10.39 -2.22 -10.20
CA ASP A 166 -11.58 -2.94 -9.72
C ASP A 166 -11.72 -2.78 -8.21
N PHE A 167 -12.93 -2.57 -7.73
CA PHE A 167 -13.20 -2.37 -6.30
C PHE A 167 -13.77 -3.65 -5.70
N ARG A 168 -13.17 -4.09 -4.58
CA ARG A 168 -13.57 -5.32 -3.89
C ARG A 168 -14.56 -5.09 -2.76
N TRP A 169 -14.91 -3.83 -2.47
CA TRP A 169 -15.92 -3.44 -1.49
C TRP A 169 -17.28 -3.21 -2.15
N LYS A 170 -18.38 -3.52 -1.45
CA LYS A 170 -19.74 -3.30 -1.94
C LYS A 170 -20.06 -1.81 -2.06
N GLY A 171 -19.68 -1.04 -1.05
CA GLY A 171 -19.86 0.40 -0.96
C GLY A 171 -18.52 1.10 -0.76
N GLU A 172 -17.88 1.46 -1.88
CA GLU A 172 -16.62 2.21 -1.94
C GLU A 172 -16.53 3.35 -0.90
N ALA A 173 -17.60 4.12 -0.71
CA ALA A 173 -17.64 5.24 0.24
C ALA A 173 -17.64 4.85 1.73
N GLN A 174 -18.01 3.62 2.08
CA GLN A 174 -18.07 3.13 3.47
C GLN A 174 -16.81 2.38 3.89
N ALA A 175 -15.91 2.02 2.95
CA ALA A 175 -14.66 1.37 3.29
C ALA A 175 -13.75 2.37 4.03
N PRO A 176 -12.78 1.92 4.86
CA PRO A 176 -11.74 2.80 5.38
C PRO A 176 -11.10 3.62 4.25
N ALA A 177 -10.94 4.93 4.43
CA ALA A 177 -10.48 5.81 3.36
C ALA A 177 -9.14 5.39 2.75
N ILE A 178 -8.26 4.77 3.53
CA ILE A 178 -6.95 4.26 3.09
C ILE A 178 -7.04 2.94 2.30
N LEU A 179 -8.21 2.29 2.30
CA LEU A 179 -8.50 1.04 1.57
C LEU A 179 -9.48 1.24 0.42
N ARG A 180 -9.73 2.50 0.03
CA ARG A 180 -10.46 2.87 -1.18
C ARG A 180 -9.48 3.08 -2.31
#